data_AF-A0A328PC10-F1
#
_entry.id   AF-A0A328PC10-F1
#
_cell.length_a   1.000
_cell.length_b   1.000
_cell.length_c   1.000
_cell.angle_alpha   90.00
_cell.angle_beta   90.00
_cell.angle_gamma   90.00
#
_symmetry.space_group_name_H-M   'P 1'
#
loop_
_entity.id
_entity.type
_entity.pdbx_description
1 polymer ?
#
loop_
_entity_poly.entity_id
_entity_poly.type
_entity_poly.pdbx_seq_one_letter_code
_entity_poly.pdbx_strand_id
1 'polypeptide(L)'
;MIVRIARTLPLFAAGWLLALSAYANEAEHIRATQAWIRVLPGDLPAGGYVVLENTGDQPATLRSASSARYGSVMLHKSSSEGGVSRMAMVENLVIPAHGKAELAPGGYHLMMSKANPPVKAGDDVKLTFHFSDGSVLDTDFAARPANATDAGDAHAH
;
A
#
# COMPACT_ATOMS: atom_id res chain seq x y z
N MET A 1 -1.08 -51.72 -64.98
CA MET A 1 -1.15 -52.11 -63.56
C MET A 1 -0.25 -51.17 -62.76
N ILE A 2 -0.89 -50.26 -62.02
CA ILE A 2 -0.50 -49.62 -60.73
C ILE A 2 0.76 -48.72 -60.64
N VAL A 3 0.44 -47.46 -60.34
CA VAL A 3 1.22 -46.26 -59.94
C VAL A 3 1.95 -46.43 -58.59
N ARG A 4 3.06 -45.68 -58.35
CA ARG A 4 3.24 -44.90 -57.09
C ARG A 4 4.45 -43.95 -57.07
N ILE A 5 4.13 -42.66 -57.12
CA ILE A 5 4.98 -41.51 -56.78
C ILE A 5 4.88 -41.32 -55.26
N ALA A 6 6.00 -41.37 -54.54
CA ALA A 6 6.04 -41.02 -53.12
C ALA A 6 6.56 -39.57 -52.99
N ARG A 7 5.64 -38.63 -52.78
CA ARG A 7 5.95 -37.25 -52.36
C ARG A 7 6.01 -37.22 -50.84
N THR A 8 7.19 -37.01 -50.27
CA THR A 8 7.36 -36.69 -48.85
C THR A 8 7.00 -35.23 -48.61
N LEU A 9 5.93 -35.00 -47.85
CA LEU A 9 5.45 -33.68 -47.43
C LEU A 9 6.08 -33.33 -46.07
N PRO A 10 6.82 -32.21 -45.92
CA PRO A 10 7.31 -31.80 -44.61
C PRO A 10 6.15 -31.16 -43.82
N LEU A 11 5.79 -31.79 -42.70
CA LEU A 11 4.90 -31.20 -41.69
C LEU A 11 5.64 -30.06 -40.98
N PHE A 12 5.30 -28.81 -41.30
CA PHE A 12 5.62 -27.67 -40.46
C PHE A 12 4.63 -27.62 -39.28
N ALA A 13 5.04 -28.09 -38.11
CA ALA A 13 4.31 -27.88 -36.86
C ALA A 13 4.54 -26.43 -36.39
N ALA A 14 3.57 -25.55 -36.64
CA ALA A 14 3.56 -24.21 -36.08
C ALA A 14 3.15 -24.28 -34.59
N GLY A 15 4.13 -24.20 -33.69
CA GLY A 15 3.89 -24.10 -32.25
C GLY A 15 3.30 -22.73 -31.90
N TRP A 16 2.08 -22.72 -31.37
CA TRP A 16 1.50 -21.55 -30.70
C TRP A 16 2.24 -21.31 -29.38
N LEU A 17 3.08 -20.29 -29.31
CA LEU A 17 3.52 -19.74 -28.03
C LEU A 17 2.33 -19.01 -27.40
N LEU A 18 1.70 -19.64 -26.41
CA LEU A 18 0.85 -18.93 -25.46
C LEU A 18 1.77 -18.10 -24.56
N ALA A 19 1.88 -16.81 -24.86
CA ALA A 19 2.51 -15.86 -23.94
C ALA A 19 1.61 -15.75 -22.70
N LEU A 20 2.00 -16.42 -21.63
CA LEU A 20 1.45 -16.19 -20.29
C LEU A 20 1.92 -14.80 -19.85
N SER A 21 1.11 -13.78 -20.09
CA SER A 21 1.28 -12.49 -19.41
C SER A 21 1.10 -12.75 -17.92
N ALA A 22 2.20 -12.78 -17.18
CA ALA A 22 2.13 -12.66 -15.73
C ALA A 22 1.53 -11.29 -15.42
N TYR A 23 0.29 -11.25 -14.96
CA TYR A 23 -0.29 -10.03 -14.41
C TYR A 23 0.52 -9.71 -13.15
N ALA A 24 1.36 -8.68 -13.23
CA ALA A 24 2.00 -8.14 -12.04
C ALA A 24 0.90 -7.58 -11.14
N ASN A 25 0.95 -7.95 -9.86
CA ASN A 25 -0.03 -7.48 -8.89
C ASN A 25 0.31 -6.05 -8.45
N GLU A 26 -0.69 -5.30 -8.01
CA GLU A 26 -0.57 -3.88 -7.65
C GLU A 26 0.54 -3.67 -6.60
N ALA A 27 0.56 -4.48 -5.54
CA ALA A 27 1.51 -4.35 -4.44
C ALA A 27 2.99 -4.50 -4.86
N GLU A 28 3.29 -5.32 -5.87
CA GLU A 28 4.65 -5.55 -6.38
C GLU A 28 5.31 -4.25 -6.89
N HIS A 29 4.50 -3.30 -7.35
CA HIS A 29 4.96 -2.02 -7.87
C HIS A 29 4.86 -0.88 -6.85
N ILE A 30 4.36 -1.14 -5.64
CA ILE A 30 4.25 -0.13 -4.60
C ILE A 30 5.45 -0.17 -3.67
N ARG A 31 6.04 1.00 -3.46
CA ARG A 31 7.06 1.23 -2.44
C ARG A 31 6.51 2.12 -1.35
N ALA A 32 6.52 1.62 -0.12
CA ALA A 32 6.21 2.41 1.06
C ALA A 32 7.50 3.01 1.62
N THR A 33 7.50 4.33 1.83
CA THR A 33 8.63 5.06 2.41
C THR A 33 8.14 6.05 3.44
N GLN A 34 9.05 6.49 4.33
CA GLN A 34 8.73 7.46 5.39
C GLN A 34 7.52 7.03 6.24
N ALA A 35 7.45 5.74 6.59
CA ALA A 35 6.35 5.16 7.35
C ALA A 35 6.53 5.39 8.85
N TRP A 36 5.58 6.07 9.49
CA TRP A 36 5.63 6.36 10.92
C TRP A 36 4.24 6.53 11.56
N ILE A 37 4.17 6.32 12.86
CA ILE A 37 2.96 6.45 13.67
C ILE A 37 3.14 7.60 14.65
N ARG A 38 2.20 8.54 14.70
CA ARG A 38 2.06 9.48 15.80
C ARG A 38 1.23 8.85 16.90
N VAL A 39 1.88 8.49 18.01
CA VAL A 39 1.20 7.96 19.20
C VAL A 39 0.63 9.12 20.01
N LEU A 40 -0.62 8.98 20.43
CA LEU A 40 -1.28 9.91 21.35
C LEU A 40 -1.44 9.30 22.75
N PRO A 41 -1.53 10.13 23.81
CA PRO A 41 -1.70 9.63 25.17
C PRO A 41 -3.01 8.87 25.39
N GLY A 42 -2.99 7.89 26.30
CA GLY A 42 -4.16 7.11 26.68
C GLY A 42 -4.68 6.22 25.54
N ASP A 43 -6.00 6.08 25.46
CA ASP A 43 -6.68 5.27 24.44
C ASP A 43 -7.07 6.07 23.19
N LEU A 44 -6.51 7.28 23.02
CA LEU A 44 -6.78 8.11 21.85
C LEU A 44 -6.28 7.43 20.56
N PRO A 45 -7.01 7.54 19.44
CA PRO A 45 -6.56 6.99 18.17
C PRO A 45 -5.23 7.59 17.72
N ALA A 46 -4.31 6.73 17.28
CA ALA A 46 -3.04 7.12 16.70
C ALA A 46 -3.20 7.47 15.20
N GLY A 47 -2.29 8.29 14.67
CA GLY A 47 -2.21 8.63 13.25
C GLY A 47 -1.06 7.92 12.55
N GLY A 48 -1.32 7.18 11.48
CA GLY A 48 -0.30 6.55 10.63
C GLY A 48 -0.09 7.34 9.34
N TYR A 49 1.18 7.52 8.97
CA TYR A 49 1.63 8.35 7.87
C TYR A 49 2.68 7.61 7.04
N VAL A 50 2.61 7.71 5.73
CA VAL A 50 3.45 6.99 4.78
C VAL A 50 3.37 7.63 3.39
N VAL A 51 4.43 7.51 2.61
CA VAL A 51 4.42 7.82 1.18
C VAL A 51 4.37 6.50 0.40
N LEU A 52 3.33 6.33 -0.40
CA LEU A 52 3.17 5.19 -1.31
C LEU A 52 3.52 5.63 -2.72
N GLU A 53 4.60 5.10 -3.28
CA GLU A 53 5.06 5.35 -4.64
C GLU A 53 4.78 4.16 -5.53
N ASN A 54 4.13 4.40 -6.67
CA ASN A 54 3.83 3.38 -7.66
C ASN A 54 4.80 3.50 -8.84
N THR A 55 5.63 2.47 -9.01
CA THR A 55 6.59 2.41 -10.13
C THR A 55 6.03 1.70 -11.37
N GLY A 56 4.81 1.17 -11.30
CA GLY A 56 4.16 0.44 -12.38
C GLY A 56 3.43 1.35 -13.37
N ASP A 57 3.02 0.75 -14.49
CA ASP A 57 2.34 1.42 -15.61
C ASP A 57 0.82 1.56 -15.42
N GLN A 58 0.27 1.00 -14.34
CA GLN A 58 -1.16 1.02 -14.02
C GLN A 58 -1.39 1.64 -12.63
N PRO A 59 -2.52 2.35 -12.42
CA PRO A 59 -2.86 2.84 -11.09
C PRO A 59 -3.13 1.67 -10.13
N ALA A 60 -2.68 1.82 -8.89
CA ALA A 60 -3.01 0.91 -7.79
C ALA A 60 -4.08 1.56 -6.89
N THR A 61 -4.90 0.76 -6.22
CA THR A 61 -5.96 1.23 -5.32
C THR A 61 -5.82 0.58 -3.96
N LEU A 62 -5.36 1.36 -2.98
CA LEU A 62 -5.36 0.97 -1.59
C LEU A 62 -6.80 0.94 -1.05
N ARG A 63 -7.24 -0.19 -0.53
CA ARG A 63 -8.59 -0.38 0.04
C ARG A 63 -8.60 -0.23 1.55
N SER A 64 -7.64 -0.85 2.22
CA SER A 64 -7.60 -0.88 3.68
C SER A 64 -6.20 -1.17 4.19
N ALA A 65 -6.03 -1.06 5.50
CA ALA A 65 -4.84 -1.50 6.20
C ALA A 65 -5.23 -2.28 7.45
N SER A 66 -4.32 -3.10 7.96
CA SER A 66 -4.50 -3.87 9.20
C SER A 66 -3.19 -3.96 9.98
N SER A 67 -3.27 -4.23 11.28
CA SER A 67 -2.10 -4.54 12.10
C SER A 67 -2.50 -5.50 13.22
N ALA A 68 -1.59 -6.39 13.61
CA ALA A 68 -1.77 -7.21 14.80
C ALA A 68 -1.75 -6.38 16.11
N ARG A 69 -1.20 -5.16 16.08
CA ARG A 69 -1.07 -4.27 17.26
C ARG A 69 -2.28 -3.37 17.48
N TYR A 70 -3.21 -3.29 16.52
CA TYR A 70 -4.37 -2.40 16.58
C TYR A 70 -5.65 -3.15 16.22
N GLY A 71 -6.71 -2.96 17.01
CA GLY A 71 -8.01 -3.56 16.71
C GLY A 71 -8.71 -2.95 15.49
N SER A 72 -8.31 -1.78 15.02
CA SER A 72 -8.83 -1.16 13.79
C SER A 72 -7.82 -0.18 13.20
N VAL A 73 -7.69 -0.21 11.86
CA VAL A 73 -6.91 0.73 11.06
C VAL A 73 -7.79 1.19 9.90
N MET A 74 -8.10 2.49 9.85
CA MET A 74 -9.05 3.06 8.89
C MET A 74 -8.40 4.18 8.08
N LEU A 75 -8.66 4.25 6.79
CA LEU A 75 -8.18 5.33 5.93
C LEU A 75 -9.09 6.55 6.08
N HIS A 76 -8.51 7.69 6.42
CA HIS A 76 -9.21 8.94 6.66
C HIS A 76 -8.61 10.07 5.82
N LYS A 77 -9.41 11.11 5.56
CA LYS A 77 -8.98 12.38 4.99
C LYS A 77 -9.33 13.51 5.94
N SER A 78 -8.33 14.32 6.27
CA SER A 78 -8.53 15.59 6.95
C SER A 78 -8.88 16.68 5.93
N SER A 79 -9.80 17.57 6.31
CA SER A 79 -10.12 18.79 5.57
C SER A 79 -10.38 19.93 6.54
N SER A 80 -10.20 21.17 6.07
CA SER A 80 -10.56 22.37 6.81
C SER A 80 -11.56 23.16 5.99
N GLU A 81 -12.70 23.47 6.59
CA GLU A 81 -13.75 24.26 5.94
C GLU A 81 -14.25 25.31 6.94
N GLY A 82 -14.11 26.59 6.58
CA GLY A 82 -14.52 27.70 7.46
C GLY A 82 -13.80 27.74 8.82
N GLY A 83 -12.56 27.25 8.90
CA GLY A 83 -11.78 27.17 10.14
C GLY A 83 -12.10 25.96 11.02
N VAL A 84 -13.04 25.10 10.60
CA VAL A 84 -13.36 23.84 11.30
C VAL A 84 -12.61 22.69 10.63
N SER A 85 -11.76 22.00 11.41
CA SER A 85 -11.13 20.77 10.96
C SER A 85 -12.11 19.61 11.01
N ARG A 86 -12.21 18.86 9.92
CA ARG A 86 -13.00 17.64 9.80
C ARG A 86 -12.11 16.48 9.40
N MET A 87 -12.45 15.29 9.88
CA MET A 87 -11.82 14.03 9.50
C MET A 87 -12.92 13.07 9.07
N ALA A 88 -12.84 12.59 7.84
CA ALA A 88 -13.81 11.66 7.29
C ALA A 88 -13.12 10.38 6.84
N MET A 89 -13.75 9.23 7.11
CA MET A 89 -13.35 7.96 6.52
C MET A 89 -13.46 8.03 5.00
N VAL A 90 -12.53 7.38 4.31
CA VAL A 90 -12.59 7.17 2.86
C VAL A 90 -12.47 5.68 2.56
N GLU A 91 -13.16 5.22 1.52
CA GLU A 91 -13.24 3.79 1.18
C GLU A 91 -11.98 3.25 0.48
N ASN A 92 -11.21 4.14 -0.14
CA ASN A 92 -10.00 3.80 -0.88
C ASN A 92 -9.14 5.04 -1.15
N LEU A 93 -7.90 4.77 -1.56
CA LEU A 93 -6.93 5.76 -2.04
C LEU A 93 -6.28 5.23 -3.31
N VAL A 94 -6.42 5.98 -4.40
CA VAL A 94 -5.75 5.66 -5.68
C VAL A 94 -4.32 6.19 -5.65
N ILE A 95 -3.38 5.36 -6.07
CA ILE A 95 -1.97 5.70 -6.29
C ILE A 95 -1.74 5.66 -7.81
N PRO A 96 -1.61 6.81 -8.47
CA PRO A 96 -1.47 6.88 -9.93
C PRO A 96 -0.25 6.10 -10.44
N ALA A 97 -0.31 5.59 -11.67
CA ALA A 97 0.85 5.03 -12.36
C ALA A 97 2.00 6.06 -12.39
N HIS A 98 3.23 5.61 -12.11
CA HIS A 98 4.41 6.47 -11.95
C HIS A 98 4.24 7.64 -10.99
N GLY A 99 3.28 7.53 -10.06
CA GLY A 99 2.86 8.59 -9.15
C GLY A 99 3.01 8.21 -7.68
N LYS A 100 2.57 9.13 -6.80
CA LYS A 100 2.60 8.93 -5.36
C LYS A 100 1.27 9.29 -4.72
N ALA A 101 0.96 8.62 -3.62
CA ALA A 101 -0.08 9.03 -2.70
C ALA A 101 0.55 9.24 -1.31
N GLU A 102 0.35 10.43 -0.75
CA GLU A 102 0.94 10.82 0.54
C GLU A 102 -0.12 10.78 1.64
N LEU A 103 0.14 9.98 2.66
CA LEU A 103 -0.57 10.02 3.92
C LEU A 103 0.26 10.86 4.89
N ALA A 104 -0.12 12.12 5.07
CA ALA A 104 0.61 13.12 5.85
C ALA A 104 -0.33 13.90 6.78
N PRO A 105 0.19 14.51 7.87
CA PRO A 105 -0.62 15.34 8.76
C PRO A 105 -1.40 16.42 8.02
N GLY A 106 -2.71 16.53 8.28
CA GLY A 106 -3.60 17.48 7.60
C GLY A 106 -4.16 17.00 6.26
N GLY A 107 -3.70 15.87 5.73
CA GLY A 107 -4.21 15.23 4.52
C GLY A 107 -4.80 13.84 4.78
N TYR A 108 -4.49 12.89 3.91
CA TYR A 108 -4.82 11.49 4.16
C TYR A 108 -4.01 10.92 5.32
N HIS A 109 -4.58 10.01 6.09
CA HIS A 109 -3.88 9.33 7.17
C HIS A 109 -4.60 8.04 7.56
N LEU A 110 -3.89 7.16 8.26
CA LEU A 110 -4.47 5.99 8.91
C LEU A 110 -4.90 6.38 10.33
N MET A 111 -6.19 6.28 10.65
CA MET A 111 -6.67 6.34 12.02
C MET A 111 -6.58 4.92 12.61
N MET A 112 -5.76 4.75 13.65
CA MET A 112 -5.54 3.45 14.29
C MET A 112 -6.06 3.49 15.72
N SER A 113 -6.89 2.53 16.12
CA SER A 113 -7.51 2.51 17.45
C SER A 113 -7.38 1.14 18.12
N LYS A 114 -7.62 1.10 19.43
CA LYS A 114 -7.56 -0.11 20.26
C LYS A 114 -6.19 -0.80 20.16
N ALA A 115 -5.13 -0.06 20.49
CA ALA A 115 -3.78 -0.61 20.56
C ALA A 115 -3.71 -1.71 21.63
N ASN A 116 -3.23 -2.89 21.28
CA ASN A 116 -3.09 -4.00 22.22
C ASN A 116 -1.87 -4.89 21.88
N PRO A 117 -0.83 -4.92 22.74
CA PRO A 117 -0.61 -4.04 23.89
C PRO A 117 -0.42 -2.57 23.45
N PRO A 118 -0.53 -1.58 24.36
CA PRO A 118 -0.29 -0.18 24.04
C PRO A 118 1.02 0.04 23.27
N VAL A 119 0.97 0.85 22.20
CA VAL A 119 2.13 1.23 21.40
C VAL A 119 2.78 2.46 22.01
N LYS A 120 4.10 2.47 22.14
CA LYS A 120 4.87 3.60 22.70
C LYS A 120 5.79 4.20 21.64
N ALA A 121 6.20 5.45 21.84
CA ALA A 121 7.26 6.02 21.01
C ALA A 121 8.54 5.18 21.11
N GLY A 122 9.16 4.91 19.96
CA GLY A 122 10.30 3.99 19.82
C GLY A 122 9.93 2.55 19.46
N ASP A 123 8.65 2.17 19.51
CA ASP A 123 8.21 0.86 19.02
C ASP A 123 8.23 0.81 17.49
N ASP A 124 8.53 -0.36 16.93
CA ASP A 124 8.22 -0.69 15.53
C ASP A 124 6.89 -1.45 15.44
N VAL A 125 6.05 -1.05 14.48
CA VAL A 125 4.74 -1.64 14.25
C VAL A 125 4.59 -2.03 12.78
N LYS A 126 4.38 -3.32 12.52
CA LYS A 126 4.07 -3.81 11.18
C LYS A 126 2.59 -3.55 10.84
N LEU A 127 2.36 -2.91 9.71
CA LEU A 127 1.06 -2.75 9.07
C LEU A 127 1.06 -3.50 7.74
N THR A 128 -0.10 -4.05 7.38
CA THR A 128 -0.36 -4.68 6.09
C THR A 128 -1.36 -3.83 5.33
N PHE A 129 -0.96 -3.34 4.16
CA PHE A 129 -1.82 -2.67 3.20
C PHE A 129 -2.51 -3.68 2.28
N HIS A 130 -3.79 -3.48 2.01
CA HIS A 130 -4.60 -4.35 1.16
C HIS A 130 -5.04 -3.58 -0.09
N PHE A 131 -4.68 -4.10 -1.26
CA PHE A 131 -4.97 -3.50 -2.57
C PHE A 131 -6.22 -4.10 -3.21
N SER A 132 -6.70 -3.44 -4.26
CA SER A 132 -7.98 -3.79 -4.87
C SER A 132 -7.97 -5.11 -5.66
N ASP A 133 -6.80 -5.54 -6.11
CA ASP A 133 -6.55 -6.82 -6.76
C ASP A 133 -6.33 -7.97 -5.77
N GLY A 134 -6.42 -7.70 -4.46
CA GLY A 134 -6.21 -8.67 -3.38
C GLY A 134 -4.76 -8.87 -2.98
N SER A 135 -3.82 -8.17 -3.62
CA SER A 135 -2.41 -8.17 -3.20
C SER A 135 -2.22 -7.35 -1.91
N VAL A 136 -1.11 -7.62 -1.21
CA VAL A 136 -0.80 -7.01 0.07
C VAL A 136 0.63 -6.51 0.13
N LEU A 137 0.85 -5.44 0.89
CA LEU A 137 2.18 -4.90 1.18
C LEU A 137 2.36 -4.76 2.69
N ASP A 138 3.32 -5.48 3.24
CA ASP A 138 3.74 -5.28 4.63
C ASP A 138 4.73 -4.12 4.71
N THR A 139 4.55 -3.26 5.71
CA THR A 139 5.39 -2.09 5.94
C THR A 139 5.60 -1.90 7.44
N ASP A 140 6.84 -1.69 7.84
CA ASP A 140 7.19 -1.38 9.22
C ASP A 140 7.09 0.14 9.46
N PHE A 141 6.41 0.51 10.53
CA PHE A 141 6.19 1.89 10.93
C PHE A 141 6.90 2.17 12.25
N ALA A 142 7.70 3.24 12.28
CA ALA A 142 8.31 3.72 13.52
C ALA A 142 7.31 4.56 14.33
N ALA A 143 7.06 4.18 15.58
CA ALA A 143 6.20 4.94 16.48
C ALA A 143 6.95 6.16 17.06
N ARG A 144 6.34 7.33 16.96
CA ARG A 144 6.89 8.64 17.33
C ARG A 144 5.97 9.36 18.31
N PRO A 145 6.53 10.28 19.14
CA PRO A 145 5.75 11.01 20.14
C PRO A 145 4.73 11.97 19.50
N ALA A 146 3.76 12.42 20.31
CA ALA A 146 2.63 13.23 19.89
C ALA A 146 3.00 14.57 19.21
N ASN A 147 4.18 15.12 19.51
CA ASN A 147 4.69 16.37 18.93
C ASN A 147 5.44 16.17 17.59
N ALA A 148 5.63 14.94 17.11
CA ALA A 148 6.33 14.68 15.86
C ALA A 148 5.52 15.17 14.66
N THR A 149 6.15 15.91 13.75
CA THR A 149 5.53 16.50 12.55
C THR A 149 5.78 15.72 11.27
N ASP A 150 6.78 14.84 11.27
CA ASP A 150 7.28 14.10 10.11
C ASP A 150 7.89 12.76 10.55
N ALA A 151 8.40 12.01 9.57
CA ALA A 151 9.05 10.72 9.78
C ALA A 151 10.38 10.82 10.56
N GLY A 152 10.93 12.02 10.75
CA GLY A 152 12.27 12.32 11.27
C GLY A 152 13.39 11.98 10.30
N ASP A 153 14.59 12.47 10.59
CA ASP A 153 15.81 12.09 9.87
C ASP A 153 16.15 10.63 10.17
N ALA A 154 16.16 9.77 9.15
CA ALA A 154 16.65 8.38 9.23
C ALA A 154 18.20 8.30 9.35
N HIS A 155 18.85 9.39 9.79
CA HIS A 155 20.30 9.57 9.85
C HIS A 155 20.81 9.95 11.25
N ALA A 156 20.22 9.39 12.31
CA ALA A 156 20.88 9.39 13.61
C ALA A 156 21.67 8.08 13.77
N HIS A 157 22.95 8.14 13.39
CA HIS A 157 23.97 7.16 13.77
C HIS A 157 24.27 7.22 15.27
#